data_AF-A0A820MFZ9-F1
#
_entry.id   AF-A0A820MFZ9-F1
#
_cell.length_a   1.000
_cell.length_b   1.000
_cell.length_c   1.000
_cell.angle_alpha   90.00
_cell.angle_beta   90.00
_cell.angle_gamma   90.00
#
_symmetry.space_group_name_H-M   'P 1'
#
loop_
_entity.id
_entity.type
_entity.pdbx_description
1 polymer ?
#
loop_
_entity_poly.entity_id
_entity_poly.type
_entity_poly.pdbx_seq_one_letter_code
_entity_poly.pdbx_strand_id
1 'polypeptide(L)' 'MLTTAHQIDFDYPAEFFQNAQILWNDAGVQECFHRSNEYQLVDCAKYFLDTISEISKPNYVPSDQVS' A
#
# COMPACT_ATOMS: atom_id res chain seq x y z
N MET A 1 6.22 -20.17 -21.41
CA MET A 1 6.09 -18.75 -21.78
C MET A 1 5.01 -18.14 -20.88
N LEU A 2 5.36 -17.73 -19.66
CA LEU A 2 4.40 -17.15 -18.71
C LEU A 2 4.35 -15.64 -18.92
N THR A 3 3.55 -15.19 -19.87
CA THR A 3 3.30 -13.77 -20.13
C THR A 3 1.84 -13.46 -19.86
N THR A 4 1.45 -13.37 -18.59
CA THR A 4 0.21 -12.67 -18.18
C THR A 4 0.33 -12.20 -16.74
N ALA A 5 1.21 -11.22 -16.49
CA ALA A 5 1.25 -10.52 -15.22
C ALA A 5 1.59 -9.06 -15.49
N HIS A 6 0.70 -8.30 -16.16
CA HIS A 6 0.96 -6.87 -16.27
C HIS A 6 -0.23 -5.90 -16.47
N GLN A 7 -1.49 -6.31 -16.63
CA GLN A 7 -2.52 -5.29 -16.89
C GLN A 7 -3.76 -5.49 -16.05
N ILE A 8 -3.76 -4.84 -14.90
CA ILE A 8 -4.98 -4.22 -14.39
C ILE A 8 -4.62 -2.75 -14.26
N ASP A 9 -4.95 -1.95 -15.28
CA ASP A 9 -5.05 -0.49 -15.12
C ASP A 9 -6.14 -0.28 -14.07
N PHE A 10 -5.73 -0.20 -12.82
CA PHE A 10 -6.61 0.07 -11.70
C PHE A 10 -6.57 1.59 -11.51
N ASP A 11 -7.71 2.25 -11.65
CA ASP A 11 -7.80 3.72 -11.62
C ASP A 11 -7.59 4.34 -10.21
N TYR A 12 -7.26 3.52 -9.20
CA TYR A 12 -7.05 3.91 -7.80
C TYR A 12 -8.03 5.01 -7.33
N PRO A 13 -9.34 4.71 -7.26
CA PRO A 13 -10.33 5.70 -6.84
C PRO A 13 -10.08 6.17 -5.39
N ALA A 14 -10.55 7.36 -5.03
CA ALA A 14 -10.38 7.90 -3.67
C ALA A 14 -10.87 6.93 -2.58
N GLU A 15 -11.95 6.19 -2.86
CA GLU A 15 -12.50 5.17 -1.95
C GLU A 15 -11.50 4.04 -1.66
N PHE A 16 -10.64 3.66 -2.62
CA PHE A 16 -9.60 2.66 -2.41
C PHE A 16 -8.63 3.11 -1.31
N PHE A 17 -8.13 4.35 -1.40
CA PHE A 17 -7.20 4.88 -0.41
C PHE A 17 -7.85 5.05 0.96
N GLN A 18 -9.12 5.48 1.01
CA GLN A 18 -9.88 5.58 2.25
C GLN A 18 -10.05 4.22 2.93
N ASN A 19 -10.48 3.21 2.18
CA ASN A 19 -10.64 1.85 2.69
C ASN A 19 -9.31 1.25 3.13
N ALA A 20 -8.24 1.45 2.35
CA ALA A 20 -6.90 1.00 2.71
C ALA A 20 -6.40 1.66 4.01
N GLN A 21 -6.67 2.95 4.22
CA GLN A 21 -6.30 3.65 5.44
C GLN A 21 -7.13 3.18 6.66
N ILE A 22 -8.42 2.92 6.48
CA ILE A 22 -9.28 2.37 7.53
C ILE A 22 -8.77 0.99 7.95
N LEU A 23 -8.51 0.12 6.97
CA LEU A 23 -7.97 -1.21 7.22
C LEU A 23 -6.60 -1.15 7.87
N TRP A 24 -5.70 -0.26 7.42
CA TRP A 24 -4.38 -0.12 8.03
C TRP A 24 -4.46 0.30 9.49
N ASN A 25 -5.42 1.14 9.87
CA ASN A 25 -5.63 1.56 11.27
C ASN A 25 -6.33 0.50 12.14
N ASP A 26 -6.80 -0.60 11.54
CA ASP A 26 -7.44 -1.68 12.29
C ASP A 26 -6.41 -2.49 13.09
N ALA A 27 -6.75 -2.79 14.36
CA ALA A 27 -5.86 -3.50 15.26
C ALA A 27 -5.56 -4.94 14.79
N GLY A 28 -6.51 -5.61 14.14
CA GLY A 28 -6.31 -6.94 13.57
C GLY A 28 -5.38 -6.93 12.38
N VAL A 29 -5.45 -5.89 11.53
CA VAL A 29 -4.54 -5.71 10.40
C VAL A 29 -3.13 -5.37 10.86
N GLN A 30 -2.98 -4.52 11.88
CA GLN A 30 -1.68 -4.24 12.51
C GLN A 30 -1.05 -5.50 13.11
N GLU A 31 -1.84 -6.33 13.80
CA GLU A 31 -1.36 -7.62 14.34
C GLU A 31 -0.93 -8.59 13.23
N CYS A 32 -1.68 -8.66 12.13
CA CYS A 32 -1.28 -9.45 10.96
C CYS A 32 0.03 -8.94 10.37
N PHE A 33 0.19 -7.61 10.26
CA PHE A 33 1.42 -6.98 9.79
C PHE A 33 2.60 -7.29 10.70
N HIS A 34 2.45 -7.33 12.02
CA HIS A 34 3.53 -7.74 12.94
C HIS A 34 3.98 -9.19 12.71
N ARG A 35 3.09 -10.02 12.20
CA ARG A 35 3.36 -11.41 11.80
C ARG A 35 3.77 -11.55 10.33
N SER A 36 4.13 -10.45 9.66
CA SER A 36 4.56 -10.45 8.26
C SER A 36 5.76 -11.35 8.00
N ASN A 37 6.55 -11.70 9.02
CA ASN A 37 7.63 -12.68 8.92
C ASN A 37 7.16 -14.09 8.50
N GLU A 38 5.85 -14.37 8.57
CA GLU A 38 5.25 -15.64 8.16
C GLU A 38 4.88 -15.68 6.66
N TYR A 39 4.93 -14.54 5.95
CA TYR A 39 4.58 -14.44 4.53
C TYR A 39 5.48 -13.45 3.75
N GLN A 40 5.38 -13.43 2.43
CA GLN A 40 6.17 -12.52 1.60
C GLN A 40 5.51 -11.14 1.59
N LEU A 41 5.86 -10.28 2.55
CA LEU A 41 5.49 -8.88 2.56
C LEU A 41 6.65 -8.02 2.08
N VAL A 42 6.37 -7.03 1.25
CA VAL A 42 7.39 -6.10 0.76
C VAL A 42 7.81 -5.16 1.90
N ASP A 43 9.12 -4.98 2.10
CA ASP A 43 9.67 -4.15 3.19
C ASP A 43 9.14 -2.71 3.19
N CYS A 44 8.85 -2.17 2.00
CA CYS A 44 8.31 -0.82 1.83
C CYS A 44 6.79 -0.72 2.10
N ALA A 45 6.09 -1.82 2.36
CA ALA A 45 4.63 -1.82 2.57
C ALA A 45 4.22 -0.88 3.70
N LYS A 46 4.94 -0.91 4.83
CA LYS A 46 4.67 -0.03 5.97
C LYS A 46 4.74 1.44 5.59
N TYR A 47 5.79 1.82 4.86
CA TYR A 47 6.00 3.21 4.44
C TYR A 47 4.86 3.71 3.57
N PHE A 48 4.45 2.93 2.57
CA PHE A 48 3.35 3.30 1.68
C PHE A 48 2.02 3.37 2.43
N LEU A 49 1.73 2.42 3.32
CA LEU A 49 0.50 2.40 4.10
C LEU A 49 0.43 3.55 5.11
N ASP A 50 1.55 3.90 5.75
CA ASP A 50 1.66 5.06 6.65
C ASP A 50 1.51 6.39 5.90
N THR A 51 1.90 6.43 4.62
CA THR A 51 1.81 7.63 3.77
C THR A 51 0.63 7.61 2.79
N ILE A 52 -0.38 6.74 3.01
CA ILE A 52 -1.58 6.65 2.15
C ILE A 52 -2.25 8.02 1.92
N SER A 53 -2.31 8.86 2.95
CA SER A 53 -2.91 10.20 2.86
C SER A 53 -2.13 11.17 1.97
N GLU A 54 -0.82 10.96 1.80
CA GLU A 54 0.02 11.75 0.92
C GLU A 54 -0.03 11.23 -0.51
N ILE A 55 0.07 9.91 -0.71
CA ILE A 55 0.06 9.28 -2.04
C ILE A 55 -1.32 9.38 -2.73
N SER A 56 -2.40 9.50 -1.96
CA SER A 56 -3.76 9.67 -2.49
C SER A 56 -4.03 11.08 -3.03
N LYS A 57 -3.13 12.04 -2.79
CA LYS A 57 -3.28 13.41 -3.29
C LYS A 57 -3.05 13.44 -4.81
N PRO A 58 -3.90 14.15 -5.58
CA PRO A 58 -3.76 14.23 -7.03
C PRO A 58 -2.48 14.95 -7.49
N ASN A 59 -1.86 15.73 -6.60
CA ASN A 59 -0.62 16.46 -6.79
C ASN A 59 0.56 15.84 -6.02
N TYR A 60 0.45 14.57 -5.64
CA TYR A 60 1.55 13.86 -4.99
C TYR A 60 2.78 13.83 -5.91
N VAL A 61 3.91 14.27 -5.38
CA VAL A 61 5.22 14.12 -6.01
C VAL A 61 6.00 13.13 -5.15
N PRO A 62 6.42 11.98 -5.69
CA PRO A 62 7.25 11.03 -4.95
C PRO A 62 8.48 11.76 -4.42
N SER A 63 8.67 11.75 -3.12
CA SER A 63 9.93 12.20 -2.53
C SER A 63 11.00 11.14 -2.81
N ASP A 64 12.22 11.55 -3.13
CA ASP A 64 13.41 10.68 -3.11
C ASP A 64 13.69 10.26 -1.66
N GLN A 65 12.88 9.37 -1.10
CA GLN A 65 13.29 8.58 0.05
C GLN A 65 14.20 7.49 -0.48
N VAL A 66 15.50 7.78 -0.42
CA VAL A 66 16.55 6.78 -0.59
C VAL A 66 16.36 5.75 0.52
N SER A 67 15.97 4.53 0.10
CA SER A 67 15.92 3.33 0.94
C SER A 67 17.30 2.94 1.47
#